data_AF-A0AAN9VGI0-F1
#
_entry.id   AF-A0AAN9VGI0-F1
#
_cell.length_a   1.000
_cell.length_b   1.000
_cell.length_c   1.000
_cell.angle_alpha   90.00
_cell.angle_beta   90.00
_cell.angle_gamma   90.00
#
_symmetry.space_group_name_H-M   'P 1'
#
loop_
_entity.id
_entity.type
_entity.pdbx_description
1 polymer ?
#
loop_
_entity_poly.entity_id
_entity_poly.type
_entity_poly.pdbx_seq_one_letter_code
_entity_poly.pdbx_strand_id
1 'polypeptide(L)'
;MKLFVCLSVAAFAAVLVFGADEKDGERPKTFQRLIPADVLRDFPGMCFASTRCATIQPGKTWDLTPFCGRSTCVEHEEGNGRLLELVEDCGPLPKPNPKCKLSEKTNKTAPFPDCCPIFDCEDGAKLEYPEIPTIPPPTTEAAKADKA
;
A
#
# COMPACT_ATOMS: atom_id res chain seq x y z
N MET A 1 19.65 -51.06 39.74
CA MET A 1 19.71 -51.46 38.30
C MET A 1 18.45 -50.90 37.64
N LYS A 2 18.47 -49.88 36.78
CA LYS A 2 19.40 -49.59 35.69
C LYS A 2 19.59 -48.08 35.54
N LEU A 3 20.85 -47.68 35.40
CA LEU A 3 21.29 -46.40 34.88
C LEU A 3 20.77 -46.25 33.44
N PHE A 4 20.15 -45.12 33.12
CA PHE A 4 20.16 -44.59 31.77
C PHE A 4 20.74 -43.18 31.81
N VAL A 5 22.05 -43.19 31.57
CA VAL A 5 22.86 -42.12 30.99
C VAL A 5 22.15 -41.58 29.75
N CYS A 6 21.90 -40.27 29.69
CA CYS A 6 21.91 -39.50 28.45
C CYS A 6 22.20 -38.03 28.79
N LEU A 7 23.49 -37.76 28.86
CA LEU A 7 24.09 -36.43 28.83
C LEU A 7 23.76 -35.80 27.47
N SER A 8 22.76 -34.92 27.40
CA SER A 8 22.55 -34.04 26.24
C SER A 8 22.73 -32.60 26.70
N VAL A 9 24.00 -32.18 26.69
CA VAL A 9 24.42 -30.78 26.75
C VAL A 9 23.92 -30.11 25.47
N ALA A 10 22.70 -29.58 25.52
CA ALA A 10 22.19 -28.70 24.47
C ALA A 10 22.78 -27.31 24.72
N ALA A 11 23.91 -27.03 24.06
CA ALA A 11 24.47 -25.71 23.91
C ALA A 11 23.41 -24.80 23.26
N PHE A 12 22.74 -23.98 24.07
CA PHE A 12 21.95 -22.86 23.57
C PHE A 12 22.93 -21.82 23.04
N ALA A 13 23.19 -21.90 21.74
CA ALA A 13 23.87 -20.88 20.97
C ALA A 13 23.13 -19.55 21.17
N ALA A 14 23.84 -18.56 21.70
CA ALA A 14 23.40 -17.18 21.78
C ALA A 14 23.11 -16.70 20.36
N VAL A 15 21.83 -16.60 19.99
CA VAL A 15 21.39 -15.92 18.78
C VAL A 15 21.55 -14.44 19.03
N LEU A 16 22.69 -13.90 18.61
CA LEU A 16 22.90 -12.47 18.46
C LEU A 16 21.94 -11.98 17.37
N VAL A 17 20.78 -11.47 17.77
CA VAL A 17 19.90 -10.71 16.88
C VAL A 17 20.50 -9.31 16.75
N PHE A 18 21.48 -9.18 15.86
CA PHE A 18 21.84 -7.89 15.28
C PHE A 18 21.02 -7.73 13.99
N GLY A 19 20.02 -6.87 14.06
CA GLY A 19 19.22 -6.44 12.93
C GLY A 19 18.73 -5.02 13.19
N ALA A 20 19.65 -4.12 13.53
CA ALA A 20 19.41 -2.69 13.39
C ALA A 20 19.50 -2.36 11.90
N ASP A 21 18.37 -2.47 11.20
CA ASP A 21 18.24 -1.95 9.85
C ASP A 21 17.85 -0.47 9.98
N GLU A 22 18.86 0.39 10.05
CA GLU A 22 18.72 1.83 9.83
C GLU A 22 18.30 2.06 8.38
N LYS A 23 16.98 2.04 8.11
CA LYS A 23 16.45 2.50 6.82
C LYS A 23 16.29 4.00 6.85
N ASP A 24 17.29 4.68 6.29
CA ASP A 24 17.12 6.00 5.71
C ASP A 24 15.84 5.99 4.82
N GLY A 25 14.94 6.94 5.08
CA GLY A 25 13.52 6.86 4.71
C GLY A 25 13.22 6.92 3.22
N GLU A 26 13.33 5.80 2.51
CA GLU A 26 12.87 5.66 1.14
C GLU A 26 11.33 5.51 1.12
N ARG A 27 10.64 6.58 0.71
CA ARG A 27 9.18 6.62 0.57
C ARG A 27 8.68 5.46 -0.33
N PRO A 28 7.58 4.77 0.03
CA PRO A 28 7.01 3.72 -0.81
C PRO A 28 6.60 4.29 -2.18
N LYS A 29 6.83 3.50 -3.24
CA LYS A 29 6.51 3.90 -4.63
C LYS A 29 5.01 3.97 -4.92
N THR A 30 4.21 3.29 -4.12
CA THR A 30 2.75 3.20 -4.24
C THR A 30 2.09 3.43 -2.88
N PHE A 31 0.91 4.02 -2.91
CA PHE A 31 0.12 4.38 -1.74
C PHE A 31 -1.21 3.67 -1.82
N GLN A 32 -1.73 3.27 -0.66
CA GLN A 32 -3.03 2.64 -0.55
C GLN A 32 -3.92 3.47 0.36
N ARG A 33 -5.19 3.61 -0.01
CA ARG A 33 -6.21 4.25 0.83
C ARG A 33 -7.57 3.62 0.57
N LEU A 34 -8.35 3.50 1.64
CA LEU A 34 -9.76 3.15 1.53
C LEU A 34 -10.58 4.42 1.49
N ILE A 35 -11.45 4.53 0.49
CA ILE A 35 -12.46 5.59 0.41
C ILE A 35 -13.85 4.94 0.39
N PRO A 36 -14.91 5.64 0.81
CA PRO A 36 -16.27 5.17 0.56
C PRO A 36 -16.48 4.97 -0.94
N ALA A 37 -17.01 3.82 -1.35
CA ALA A 37 -17.32 3.60 -2.75
C ALA A 37 -18.52 4.44 -3.16
N ASP A 38 -18.48 4.98 -4.38
CA ASP A 38 -19.69 5.48 -5.03
C ASP A 38 -20.60 4.28 -5.33
N VAL A 39 -21.87 4.37 -4.97
CA VAL A 39 -22.87 3.32 -5.20
C VAL A 39 -24.07 3.93 -5.88
N LEU A 40 -24.48 3.34 -7.00
CA LEU A 40 -25.67 3.79 -7.71
C LEU A 40 -26.92 3.21 -7.06
N ARG A 41 -28.00 4.00 -7.02
CA ARG A 41 -29.29 3.60 -6.44
C ARG A 41 -29.81 2.27 -7.00
N ASP A 42 -29.65 2.05 -8.30
CA ASP A 42 -30.17 0.87 -8.98
C ASP A 42 -29.25 -0.35 -8.82
N PHE A 43 -28.05 -0.16 -8.24
CA PHE A 43 -27.03 -1.20 -8.05
C PHE A 43 -26.37 -1.12 -6.67
N PRO A 44 -27.14 -1.30 -5.57
CA PRO A 44 -26.66 -1.05 -4.21
C PRO A 44 -25.52 -1.97 -3.73
N GLY A 45 -25.32 -3.11 -4.38
CA GLY A 45 -24.27 -4.08 -4.06
C GLY A 45 -23.04 -4.02 -4.97
N MET A 46 -22.86 -2.93 -5.72
CA MET A 46 -21.71 -2.75 -6.62
C MET A 46 -21.10 -1.36 -6.47
N CYS A 47 -19.77 -1.29 -6.54
CA CYS A 47 -19.07 0.00 -6.63
C CYS A 47 -19.28 0.61 -8.02
N PHE A 48 -19.30 1.93 -8.11
CA PHE A 48 -19.34 2.65 -9.38
C PHE A 48 -17.96 3.22 -9.71
N ALA A 49 -17.34 2.72 -10.78
CA ALA A 49 -16.07 3.20 -11.29
C ALA A 49 -16.30 4.41 -12.21
N SER A 50 -16.16 5.62 -11.68
CA SER A 50 -16.37 6.87 -12.42
C SER A 50 -15.47 6.99 -13.66
N THR A 51 -14.21 6.55 -13.57
CA THR A 51 -13.25 6.55 -14.70
C THR A 51 -13.65 5.62 -15.85
N ARG A 52 -14.51 4.63 -15.59
CA ARG A 52 -15.01 3.67 -16.59
C ARG A 52 -16.48 3.84 -16.93
N CYS A 53 -17.20 4.70 -16.19
CA CYS A 53 -18.65 4.82 -16.27
C CYS A 53 -19.35 3.44 -16.17
N ALA A 54 -18.94 2.61 -15.21
CA ALA A 54 -19.40 1.23 -15.07
C ALA A 54 -19.52 0.80 -13.61
N THR A 55 -20.40 -0.16 -13.34
CA THR A 55 -20.51 -0.81 -12.03
C THR A 55 -19.56 -2.01 -11.94
N ILE A 56 -18.97 -2.19 -10.77
CA ILE A 56 -17.93 -3.18 -10.49
C ILE A 56 -18.34 -4.00 -9.25
N GLN A 57 -18.29 -5.32 -9.38
CA GLN A 57 -18.62 -6.22 -8.28
C GLN A 57 -17.54 -6.20 -7.18
N PRO A 58 -17.90 -6.49 -5.92
CA PRO A 58 -16.94 -6.70 -4.85
C PRO A 58 -15.85 -7.72 -5.23
N GLY A 59 -14.62 -7.45 -4.81
CA GLY A 59 -13.42 -8.24 -5.13
C GLY A 59 -12.85 -8.01 -6.53
N LYS A 60 -13.44 -7.12 -7.35
CA LYS A 60 -12.91 -6.79 -8.69
C LYS A 60 -12.11 -5.50 -8.67
N THR A 61 -11.03 -5.52 -9.45
CA THR A 61 -10.09 -4.40 -9.63
C THR A 61 -10.26 -3.77 -11.01
N TRP A 62 -10.10 -2.46 -11.10
CA TRP A 62 -10.04 -1.71 -12.34
C TRP A 62 -8.92 -0.68 -12.32
N ASP A 63 -8.47 -0.30 -13.52
CA ASP A 63 -7.48 0.75 -13.71
C ASP A 63 -8.15 2.14 -13.73
N LEU A 64 -7.45 3.15 -13.22
CA LEU A 64 -7.93 4.52 -13.05
C LEU A 64 -7.56 5.48 -14.20
N THR A 65 -7.11 4.97 -15.35
CA THR A 65 -6.80 5.77 -16.54
C THR A 65 -7.89 6.82 -16.79
N PRO A 66 -7.52 8.10 -16.95
CA PRO A 66 -6.18 8.63 -17.24
C PRO A 66 -5.27 8.87 -16.03
N PHE A 67 -5.70 8.53 -14.82
CA PHE A 67 -4.87 8.63 -13.61
C PHE A 67 -4.00 7.38 -13.44
N CYS A 68 -2.77 7.56 -12.93
CA CYS A 68 -1.88 6.44 -12.64
C CYS A 68 -2.25 5.80 -11.29
N GLY A 69 -3.09 4.78 -11.36
CA GLY A 69 -3.57 4.05 -10.20
C GLY A 69 -4.52 2.93 -10.59
N ARG A 70 -4.88 2.13 -9.61
CA ARG A 70 -5.94 1.12 -9.73
C ARG A 70 -6.82 1.16 -8.49
N SER A 71 -8.03 0.69 -8.65
CA SER A 71 -9.00 0.60 -7.56
C SER A 71 -9.58 -0.79 -7.47
N THR A 72 -9.93 -1.21 -6.27
CA THR A 72 -10.61 -2.47 -6.01
C THR A 72 -11.87 -2.23 -5.20
N CYS A 73 -12.99 -2.82 -5.61
CA CYS A 73 -14.25 -2.76 -4.88
C CYS A 73 -14.15 -3.75 -3.72
N VAL A 74 -14.28 -3.29 -2.48
CA VAL A 74 -14.18 -4.15 -1.29
C VAL A 74 -15.38 -3.91 -0.38
N GLU A 75 -15.74 -4.94 0.38
CA GLU A 75 -16.78 -4.81 1.42
C GLU A 75 -16.15 -4.28 2.70
N HIS A 76 -16.89 -3.46 3.45
CA HIS A 76 -16.48 -3.00 4.76
C HIS A 76 -16.43 -4.19 5.75
N GLU A 77 -15.38 -4.27 6.57
CA GLU A 77 -15.13 -5.42 7.45
C GLU A 77 -16.27 -5.68 8.46
N GLU A 78 -16.98 -4.64 8.90
CA GLU A 78 -18.16 -4.74 9.77
C GLU A 78 -19.38 -5.47 9.15
N GLY A 79 -19.34 -5.84 7.87
CA GLY A 79 -20.39 -6.65 7.24
C GLY A 79 -21.75 -5.97 7.09
N ASN A 80 -21.81 -4.64 7.24
CA ASN A 80 -23.04 -3.84 7.16
C ASN A 80 -23.50 -3.53 5.72
N GLY A 81 -22.90 -4.20 4.72
CA GLY A 81 -23.19 -3.99 3.30
C GLY A 81 -22.62 -2.68 2.72
N ARG A 82 -21.85 -1.91 3.49
CA ARG A 82 -21.12 -0.75 2.95
C ARG A 82 -19.99 -1.22 2.06
N LEU A 83 -19.85 -0.55 0.91
CA LEU A 83 -18.77 -0.78 -0.03
C LEU A 83 -17.72 0.32 0.12
N LEU A 84 -16.46 -0.10 0.02
CA LEU A 84 -15.30 0.77 -0.04
C LEU A 84 -14.58 0.56 -1.37
N GLU A 85 -13.85 1.57 -1.78
CA GLU A 85 -12.90 1.49 -2.87
C GLU A 85 -11.49 1.54 -2.28
N LEU A 86 -10.74 0.45 -2.43
CA LEU A 86 -9.31 0.40 -2.15
C LEU A 86 -8.58 1.00 -3.34
N VAL A 87 -8.15 2.25 -3.20
CA VAL A 87 -7.39 2.99 -4.19
C VAL A 87 -5.90 2.77 -3.96
N GLU A 88 -5.21 2.32 -4.99
CA GLU A 88 -3.76 2.23 -5.06
C GLU A 88 -3.23 3.20 -6.12
N ASP A 89 -2.46 4.20 -5.70
CA ASP A 89 -1.94 5.26 -6.58
C ASP A 89 -0.47 5.61 -6.24
N CYS A 90 0.11 6.59 -6.94
CA CYS A 90 1.49 7.01 -6.73
C CYS A 90 1.69 7.92 -5.48
N GLY A 91 0.59 8.22 -4.77
CA GLY A 91 0.57 9.13 -3.64
C GLY A 91 0.74 10.60 -4.02
N PRO A 92 0.95 11.48 -3.01
CA PRO A 92 1.03 12.91 -3.24
C PRO A 92 2.30 13.26 -4.00
N LEU A 93 2.18 14.18 -4.96
CA LEU A 93 3.33 14.74 -5.65
C LEU A 93 4.21 15.53 -4.67
N PRO A 94 5.53 15.60 -4.92
CA PRO A 94 6.42 16.39 -4.08
C PRO A 94 6.07 17.87 -4.18
N LYS A 95 6.41 18.62 -3.13
CA LYS A 95 6.40 20.08 -3.16
C LYS A 95 7.33 20.55 -4.29
N PRO A 96 6.99 21.65 -4.99
CA PRO A 96 7.83 22.19 -6.04
C PRO A 96 9.27 22.42 -5.56
N ASN A 97 10.24 21.81 -6.24
CA ASN A 97 11.66 21.97 -5.96
C ASN A 97 12.39 22.24 -7.29
N PRO A 98 13.01 23.42 -7.49
CA PRO A 98 13.68 23.75 -8.74
C PRO A 98 14.90 22.87 -9.05
N LYS A 99 15.44 22.16 -8.04
CA LYS A 99 16.58 21.24 -8.19
C LYS A 99 16.18 19.81 -8.52
N CYS A 100 14.89 19.52 -8.62
CA CYS A 100 14.37 18.21 -8.97
C CYS A 100 13.39 18.34 -10.14
N LYS A 101 13.60 17.56 -11.20
CA LYS A 101 12.75 17.54 -12.39
C LYS A 101 12.12 16.17 -12.60
N LEU A 102 10.98 16.13 -13.29
CA LEU A 102 10.41 14.86 -13.73
C LEU A 102 11.39 14.19 -14.69
N SER A 103 11.74 12.95 -14.40
CA SER A 103 12.67 12.14 -15.19
C SER A 103 12.06 11.78 -16.53
N GLU A 104 12.88 11.79 -17.58
CA GLU A 104 12.52 11.28 -18.92
C GLU A 104 12.21 9.78 -18.90
N LYS A 105 12.63 9.07 -17.84
CA LYS A 105 12.30 7.66 -17.61
C LYS A 105 10.83 7.46 -17.21
N THR A 106 10.11 8.53 -16.85
CA THR A 106 8.69 8.45 -16.48
C THR A 106 7.84 8.16 -17.71
N ASN A 107 7.20 6.99 -17.74
CA ASN A 107 6.25 6.64 -18.79
C ASN A 107 4.81 6.77 -18.32
N LYS A 108 4.21 7.96 -18.47
CA LYS A 108 2.86 8.28 -17.97
C LYS A 108 1.73 7.42 -18.59
N THR A 109 1.97 6.75 -19.71
CA THR A 109 0.97 5.89 -20.37
C THR A 109 1.14 4.42 -20.07
N ALA A 110 2.15 4.05 -19.27
CA ALA A 110 2.33 2.68 -18.81
C ALA A 110 1.18 2.26 -17.86
N PRO A 111 0.91 0.96 -17.71
CA PRO A 111 0.01 0.48 -16.65
C PRO A 111 0.55 0.82 -15.26
N PHE A 112 -0.33 1.07 -14.30
CA PHE A 112 0.08 1.18 -12.89
C PHE A 112 0.74 -0.14 -12.41
N PRO A 113 1.87 -0.09 -11.67
CA PRO A 113 2.49 1.09 -11.06
C PRO A 113 3.57 1.78 -11.90
N ASP A 114 3.84 1.32 -13.12
CA ASP A 114 4.97 1.79 -13.93
C ASP A 114 4.75 3.20 -14.50
N CYS A 115 3.52 3.72 -14.47
CA CYS A 115 3.23 5.11 -14.81
C CYS A 115 3.56 6.13 -13.71
N CYS A 116 4.01 5.68 -12.54
CA CYS A 116 4.29 6.60 -11.44
C CYS A 116 5.46 7.53 -11.75
N PRO A 117 5.39 8.80 -11.31
CA PRO A 117 6.40 9.80 -11.63
C PRO A 117 7.74 9.48 -10.96
N ILE A 118 8.79 9.46 -11.77
CA ILE A 118 10.18 9.34 -11.33
C ILE A 118 10.80 10.73 -11.43
N PHE A 119 11.55 11.15 -10.43
CA PHE A 119 12.19 12.46 -10.39
C PHE A 119 13.71 12.31 -10.35
N ASP A 120 14.40 13.10 -11.16
CA ASP A 120 15.85 13.24 -11.13
C ASP A 120 16.19 14.55 -10.40
N CYS A 121 16.98 14.46 -9.33
CA CYS A 121 17.41 15.59 -8.51
C CYS A 121 18.91 15.85 -8.66
N GLU A 122 19.32 17.11 -8.56
CA GLU A 122 20.73 17.48 -8.41
C GLU A 122 21.33 16.90 -7.11
N ASP A 123 22.65 16.74 -7.08
CA ASP A 123 23.35 16.15 -5.92
C ASP A 123 23.01 16.89 -4.62
N GLY A 124 22.56 16.14 -3.63
CA GLY A 124 22.15 16.65 -2.31
C GLY A 124 20.75 17.28 -2.25
N ALA A 125 20.03 17.41 -3.37
CA ALA A 125 18.64 17.85 -3.37
C ALA A 125 17.71 16.68 -3.00
N LYS A 126 16.82 16.91 -2.03
CA LYS A 126 15.79 15.94 -1.62
C LYS A 126 14.40 16.47 -1.97
N LEU A 127 13.50 15.55 -2.31
CA LEU A 127 12.09 15.85 -2.50
C LEU A 127 11.39 15.90 -1.15
N GLU A 128 10.73 17.02 -0.87
CA GLU A 128 9.80 17.10 0.25
C GLU A 128 8.40 16.79 -0.25
N TYR A 129 7.66 16.01 0.51
CA TYR A 129 6.27 15.69 0.19
C TYR A 129 5.32 16.37 1.17
N PRO A 130 4.10 16.71 0.74
CA PRO A 130 3.05 17.13 1.66
C PRO A 130 2.82 16.06 2.72
N GLU A 131 2.64 16.49 3.97
CA GLU A 131 2.17 15.60 5.03
C GLU A 131 0.73 15.22 4.73
N ILE A 132 0.48 13.93 4.51
CA ILE A 132 -0.87 13.40 4.48
C ILE A 132 -1.21 12.96 5.90
N PRO A 133 -2.41 13.27 6.42
CA PRO A 133 -2.94 12.61 7.60
C PRO A 133 -2.95 11.10 7.34
N THR A 134 -1.97 10.38 7.87
CA THR A 134 -1.86 8.94 7.69
C THR A 134 -2.82 8.26 8.66
N ILE A 135 -3.75 7.47 8.12
CA ILE A 135 -4.31 6.38 8.92
C ILE A 135 -3.15 5.37 9.04
N PRO A 136 -2.76 4.95 10.25
CA PRO A 136 -1.65 4.03 10.43
C PRO A 136 -1.84 2.80 9.54
N PRO A 137 -0.75 2.27 8.93
CA PRO A 137 -0.84 1.08 8.11
C PRO A 137 -1.47 -0.05 8.93
N PRO A 138 -2.31 -0.93 8.33
CA PRO A 138 -2.82 -2.08 9.04
C PRO A 138 -1.61 -2.91 9.51
N THR A 139 -1.33 -2.87 10.81
CA THR A 139 -0.28 -3.69 11.39
C THR A 139 -0.70 -5.14 11.26
N THR A 140 0.24 -6.01 10.91
CA THR A 140 0.03 -7.47 10.78
C THR A 140 -0.51 -8.13 12.06
N GLU A 141 -0.62 -7.39 13.17
CA GLU A 141 -1.26 -7.82 14.42
C GLU A 141 -2.79 -7.69 14.41
N ALA A 142 -3.39 -6.76 13.64
CA ALA A 142 -4.85 -6.69 13.51
C ALA A 142 -5.41 -7.92 12.79
N ALA A 143 -4.65 -8.54 11.89
CA ALA A 143 -5.02 -9.79 11.21
C ALA A 143 -5.06 -11.02 12.14
N LYS A 144 -4.64 -10.91 13.41
CA LYS A 144 -4.65 -12.03 14.37
C LYS A 144 -5.56 -11.80 15.59
N ALA A 145 -6.13 -10.61 15.77
CA ALA A 145 -7.00 -10.33 16.92
C ALA A 145 -8.46 -10.75 16.73
N ASP A 146 -8.95 -10.87 15.48
CA ASP A 146 -10.33 -11.30 15.17
C ASP A 146 -10.51 -12.82 14.99
N LYS A 147 -9.59 -13.61 15.55
CA LYS A 147 -9.79 -15.05 15.78
C LYS A 147 -9.64 -15.35 17.28
N ALA A 148 -10.58 -14.88 18.08
CA ALA A 148 -10.84 -15.37 19.43
C ALA A 148 -12.34 -15.40 19.71
#